data_AF-A0A497R494-F1
#
_entry.id   AF-A0A497R494-F1
#
_cell.length_a   1.000
_cell.length_b   1.000
_cell.length_c   1.000
_cell.angle_alpha   90.00
_cell.angle_beta   90.00
_cell.angle_gamma   90.00
#
_symmetry.space_group_name_H-M   'P 1'
#
loop_
_entity.id
_entity.type
_entity.pdbx_description
1 polymer ?
#
loop_
_entity_poly.entity_id
_entity_poly.type
_entity_poly.pdbx_seq_one_letter_code
_entity_poly.pdbx_strand_id
1 'polypeptide(L)'
;KKAVLHGGTGITNLADYLKTHVPEIMKKFDLPFDIADHLVRTYGTAHQHILTILQEDEKMKERLADNRPYILAEIRHAIEKEMCYTVSDFLLRRTQLQLLENQGLDCLSKVADVMATILNWDKEEKTQQIEDYKNNLVWLPGRDD
;
A
#
# COMPACT_ATOMS: atom_id res chain seq x y z
N LYS A 1 -28.98 1.44 14.38
CA LYS A 1 -28.17 0.80 13.30
C LYS A 1 -26.73 0.72 13.77
N LYS A 2 -26.09 -0.46 13.73
CA LYS A 2 -24.63 -0.54 13.97
C LYS A 2 -23.92 0.14 12.79
N ALA A 3 -23.04 1.10 13.07
CA ALA A 3 -22.21 1.72 12.04
C ALA A 3 -21.20 0.69 11.53
N VAL A 4 -21.07 0.58 10.22
CA VAL A 4 -20.02 -0.23 9.58
C VAL A 4 -18.86 0.70 9.25
N LEU A 5 -17.63 0.27 9.56
CA LEU A 5 -16.43 1.04 9.26
C LEU A 5 -16.14 1.05 7.75
N HIS A 6 -15.36 2.03 7.30
CA HIS A 6 -14.91 2.11 5.90
C HIS A 6 -14.24 0.80 5.46
N GLY A 7 -14.49 0.37 4.21
CA GLY A 7 -14.03 -0.93 3.71
C GLY A 7 -14.86 -2.14 4.16
N GLY A 8 -15.67 -2.04 5.23
CA GLY A 8 -16.49 -3.17 5.71
C GLY A 8 -17.90 -3.25 5.09
N THR A 9 -18.33 -2.20 4.38
CA THR A 9 -19.73 -2.06 3.94
C THR A 9 -20.12 -3.17 2.95
N GLY A 10 -21.13 -3.97 3.29
CA GLY A 10 -21.63 -5.04 2.42
C GLY A 10 -20.88 -6.36 2.53
N ILE A 11 -19.81 -6.43 3.33
CA ILE A 11 -19.10 -7.67 3.62
C ILE A 11 -19.77 -8.34 4.83
N THR A 12 -20.63 -9.32 4.56
CA THR A 12 -21.30 -10.11 5.62
C THR A 12 -20.49 -11.35 6.01
N ASN A 13 -19.72 -11.90 5.07
CA ASN A 13 -18.81 -13.02 5.27
C ASN A 13 -17.51 -12.78 4.48
N LEU A 14 -16.39 -12.62 5.20
CA LEU A 14 -15.10 -12.34 4.58
C LEU A 14 -14.61 -13.49 3.68
N ALA A 15 -14.83 -14.75 4.10
CA ALA A 15 -14.38 -15.91 3.32
C ALA A 15 -15.11 -16.00 1.98
N ASP A 16 -16.41 -15.75 1.95
CA ASP A 16 -17.19 -15.74 0.71
C ASP A 16 -16.84 -14.55 -0.17
N TYR A 17 -16.59 -13.39 0.46
CA TYR A 17 -16.14 -12.18 -0.26
C TYR A 17 -14.80 -12.41 -0.96
N LEU A 18 -13.83 -13.01 -0.27
CA LEU A 18 -12.52 -13.38 -0.83
C LEU A 18 -12.63 -14.39 -1.97
N LYS A 19 -13.40 -15.48 -1.77
CA LYS A 19 -13.63 -16.50 -2.81
C LYS A 19 -14.23 -15.92 -4.09
N THR A 20 -15.00 -14.84 -3.98
CA THR A 20 -15.63 -14.19 -5.11
C THR A 20 -14.68 -13.20 -5.79
N HIS A 21 -14.09 -12.27 -5.02
CA HIS A 21 -13.39 -11.11 -5.59
C HIS A 21 -11.94 -11.41 -5.98
N VAL A 22 -11.23 -12.28 -5.24
CA VAL A 22 -9.81 -12.56 -5.53
C VAL A 22 -9.64 -13.15 -6.94
N PRO A 23 -10.38 -14.21 -7.36
CA PRO A 23 -10.25 -14.74 -8.71
C PRO A 23 -10.68 -13.75 -9.80
N GLU A 24 -11.69 -12.92 -9.53
CA GLU A 24 -12.14 -11.88 -10.48
C GLU A 24 -11.03 -10.86 -10.72
N ILE A 25 -10.41 -10.36 -9.65
CA ILE A 25 -9.33 -9.37 -9.72
C ILE A 25 -8.12 -9.96 -10.45
N MET A 26 -7.70 -11.18 -10.08
CA MET A 26 -6.59 -11.87 -10.75
C MET A 26 -6.83 -11.94 -12.26
N LYS A 27 -8.02 -12.38 -12.68
CA LYS A 27 -8.35 -12.53 -14.10
C LYS A 27 -8.45 -11.19 -14.83
N LYS A 28 -9.08 -10.19 -14.21
CA LYS A 28 -9.38 -8.90 -14.86
C LYS A 28 -8.16 -7.99 -14.95
N PHE A 29 -7.28 -8.05 -13.95
CA PHE A 29 -6.12 -7.18 -13.83
C PHE A 29 -4.79 -7.89 -14.04
N ASP A 30 -4.79 -9.20 -14.34
CA ASP A 30 -3.59 -10.02 -14.47
C ASP A 30 -2.67 -9.89 -13.25
N LEU A 31 -3.27 -9.92 -12.06
CA LEU A 31 -2.56 -9.79 -10.80
C LEU A 31 -2.24 -11.18 -10.21
N PRO A 32 -1.04 -11.36 -9.65
CA PRO A 32 -0.72 -12.50 -8.79
C PRO A 32 -1.71 -12.68 -7.63
N PHE A 33 -1.89 -13.93 -7.20
CA PHE A 33 -2.83 -14.28 -6.12
C PHE A 33 -2.55 -13.53 -4.83
N ASP A 34 -1.28 -13.42 -4.42
CA ASP A 34 -0.88 -12.77 -3.17
C ASP A 34 -1.23 -11.28 -3.14
N ILE A 35 -1.07 -10.58 -4.27
CA ILE A 35 -1.50 -9.17 -4.40
C ILE A 35 -3.03 -9.09 -4.34
N ALA A 36 -3.75 -9.90 -5.13
CA ALA A 36 -5.20 -9.85 -5.17
C ALA A 36 -5.84 -10.19 -3.80
N ASP A 37 -5.33 -11.21 -3.11
CA ASP A 37 -5.76 -11.59 -1.75
C ASP A 37 -5.43 -10.49 -0.74
N HIS A 38 -4.22 -9.91 -0.78
CA HIS A 38 -3.83 -8.77 0.06
C HIS A 38 -4.78 -7.58 -0.09
N LEU A 39 -5.03 -7.14 -1.33
CA LEU A 39 -5.88 -5.97 -1.59
C LEU A 39 -7.29 -6.15 -1.00
N VAL A 40 -7.90 -7.32 -1.19
CA VAL A 40 -9.25 -7.60 -0.70
C VAL A 40 -9.29 -7.71 0.83
N ARG A 41 -8.29 -8.36 1.45
CA ARG A 41 -8.23 -8.51 2.91
C ARG A 41 -7.95 -7.20 3.62
N THR A 42 -7.03 -6.39 3.08
CA THR A 42 -6.55 -5.16 3.72
C THR A 42 -7.55 -4.03 3.54
N TYR A 43 -8.08 -3.84 2.33
CA TYR A 43 -8.92 -2.70 2.02
C TYR A 43 -10.43 -3.01 2.05
N GLY A 44 -10.83 -4.28 2.20
CA GLY A 44 -12.24 -4.66 2.17
C GLY A 44 -12.87 -4.16 0.87
N THR A 45 -13.97 -3.41 0.90
CA THR A 45 -14.58 -2.79 -0.29
C THR A 45 -13.77 -1.63 -0.89
N ALA A 46 -12.87 -1.01 -0.13
CA ALA A 46 -12.05 0.10 -0.61
C ALA A 46 -11.02 -0.34 -1.66
N HIS A 47 -10.75 -1.64 -1.79
CA HIS A 47 -9.90 -2.19 -2.87
C HIS A 47 -10.41 -1.77 -4.27
N GLN A 48 -11.71 -1.51 -4.42
CA GLN A 48 -12.29 -1.04 -5.69
C GLN A 48 -11.65 0.26 -6.19
N HIS A 49 -11.26 1.17 -5.28
CA HIS A 49 -10.55 2.38 -5.68
C HIS A 49 -9.15 2.08 -6.22
N ILE A 50 -8.46 1.11 -5.63
CA ILE A 50 -7.16 0.63 -6.12
C ILE A 50 -7.34 0.05 -7.52
N LEU A 51 -8.39 -0.76 -7.73
CA LEU A 51 -8.71 -1.28 -9.06
C LEU A 51 -8.97 -0.18 -10.09
N THR A 52 -9.64 0.92 -9.72
CA THR A 52 -9.81 2.09 -10.59
C THR A 52 -8.46 2.70 -10.97
N ILE A 53 -7.54 2.87 -10.01
CA ILE A 53 -6.18 3.36 -10.29
C ILE A 53 -5.46 2.44 -11.29
N LEU A 54 -5.61 1.12 -11.15
CA LEU A 54 -5.01 0.15 -12.07
C LEU A 54 -5.59 0.21 -13.49
N GLN A 55 -6.85 0.63 -13.65
CA GLN A 55 -7.44 0.84 -14.99
C GLN A 55 -6.89 2.09 -15.66
N GLU A 56 -6.51 3.11 -14.88
CA GLU A 56 -5.96 4.36 -15.38
C GLU A 56 -4.47 4.24 -15.76
N ASP A 57 -3.70 3.49 -14.96
CA ASP A 57 -2.27 3.30 -15.19
C ASP A 57 -1.83 1.88 -14.82
N GLU A 58 -1.54 1.08 -15.85
CA GLU A 58 -1.04 -0.29 -15.73
C GLU A 58 0.29 -0.37 -14.97
N LYS A 59 1.13 0.69 -15.00
CA LYS A 59 2.39 0.70 -14.22
C LYS A 59 2.14 0.66 -12.73
N MET A 60 0.96 1.06 -12.26
CA MET A 60 0.61 1.05 -10.85
C MET A 60 0.47 -0.37 -10.27
N LYS A 61 0.52 -1.41 -11.11
CA LYS A 61 0.61 -2.82 -10.70
C LYS A 61 1.99 -3.23 -10.18
N GLU A 62 3.03 -2.43 -10.42
CA GLU A 62 4.38 -2.75 -10.02
C GLU A 62 4.49 -2.91 -8.50
N ARG A 63 5.20 -3.94 -8.05
CA ARG A 63 5.46 -4.18 -6.62
C ARG A 63 6.40 -3.12 -6.06
N LEU A 64 6.14 -2.72 -4.82
CA LEU A 64 7.04 -1.86 -4.07
C LEU A 64 8.36 -2.55 -3.77
N ALA A 65 8.29 -3.82 -3.37
CA ALA A 65 9.44 -4.63 -3.08
C ALA A 65 9.19 -6.11 -3.39
N ASP A 66 10.27 -6.83 -3.62
CA ASP A 66 10.22 -8.26 -3.90
C ASP A 66 9.62 -9.04 -2.74
N ASN A 67 8.91 -10.12 -3.07
CA ASN A 67 8.25 -11.05 -2.14
C ASN A 67 7.22 -10.44 -1.18
N ARG A 68 6.80 -9.18 -1.40
CA ARG A 68 5.73 -8.52 -0.62
C ARG A 68 4.58 -8.11 -1.53
N PRO A 69 3.31 -8.21 -1.08
CA PRO A 69 2.14 -8.02 -1.93
C PRO A 69 1.76 -6.56 -2.16
N TYR A 70 2.61 -5.59 -1.76
CA TYR A 70 2.30 -4.17 -1.92
C TYR A 70 2.66 -3.64 -3.30
N ILE A 71 1.77 -2.85 -3.89
CA ILE A 71 1.94 -2.26 -5.23
C ILE A 71 1.88 -0.73 -5.22
N LEU A 72 2.37 -0.10 -6.28
CA LEU A 72 2.39 1.37 -6.41
C LEU A 72 1.00 2.01 -6.24
N ALA A 73 -0.06 1.35 -6.73
CA ALA A 73 -1.43 1.85 -6.62
C ALA A 73 -1.88 2.13 -5.18
N GLU A 74 -1.33 1.40 -4.20
CA GLU A 74 -1.64 1.61 -2.78
C GLU A 74 -1.14 2.97 -2.28
N ILE A 75 -0.03 3.50 -2.83
CA ILE A 75 0.47 4.84 -2.50
C ILE A 75 -0.58 5.89 -2.89
N ARG A 76 -1.08 5.82 -4.13
CA ARG A 76 -2.08 6.77 -4.63
C ARG A 76 -3.39 6.64 -3.86
N HIS A 77 -3.83 5.42 -3.55
CA HIS A 77 -5.00 5.23 -2.69
C HIS A 77 -4.80 5.84 -1.30
N ALA A 78 -3.65 5.60 -0.67
CA ALA A 78 -3.35 6.13 0.66
C ALA A 78 -3.34 7.67 0.67
N ILE A 79 -2.79 8.31 -0.36
CA ILE A 79 -2.82 9.78 -0.51
C ILE A 79 -4.26 10.29 -0.67
N GLU A 80 -5.00 9.73 -1.62
CA GLU A 80 -6.31 10.27 -2.03
C GLU A 80 -7.45 9.92 -1.06
N LYS A 81 -7.36 8.80 -0.34
CA LYS A 81 -8.43 8.27 0.51
C LYS A 81 -8.09 8.16 1.99
N GLU A 82 -6.80 8.15 2.33
CA GLU A 82 -6.36 7.88 3.70
C GLU A 82 -5.47 9.00 4.27
N MET A 83 -5.41 10.17 3.61
CA MET A 83 -4.67 11.35 4.05
C MET A 83 -3.18 11.07 4.32
N CYS A 84 -2.58 10.19 3.52
CA CYS A 84 -1.18 9.83 3.65
C CYS A 84 -0.28 10.87 2.98
N TYR A 85 0.36 11.75 3.77
CA TYR A 85 1.18 12.84 3.25
C TYR A 85 2.67 12.74 3.57
N THR A 86 3.14 11.64 4.18
CA THR A 86 4.56 11.43 4.46
C THR A 86 4.98 10.01 4.15
N VAL A 87 6.26 9.83 3.82
CA VAL A 87 6.84 8.49 3.57
C VAL A 87 6.72 7.61 4.81
N SER A 88 6.93 8.19 5.99
CA SER A 88 6.79 7.50 7.28
C SER A 88 5.35 7.03 7.52
N ASP A 89 4.33 7.83 7.20
CA ASP A 89 2.93 7.41 7.32
C ASP A 89 2.65 6.16 6.48
N PHE A 90 3.12 6.17 5.23
CA PHE A 90 2.89 5.08 4.30
C PHE A 90 3.57 3.78 4.75
N LEU A 91 4.87 3.86 5.03
CA LEU A 91 5.69 2.68 5.38
C LEU A 91 5.36 2.10 6.77
N LEU A 92 5.00 2.94 7.74
CA LEU A 92 4.69 2.47 9.09
C LEU A 92 3.22 2.10 9.28
N ARG A 93 2.30 2.98 8.86
CA ARG A 93 0.89 2.89 9.29
C ARG A 93 -0.03 2.32 8.22
N ARG A 94 0.27 2.50 6.94
CA ARG A 94 -0.57 1.96 5.83
C ARG A 94 -0.13 0.59 5.37
N THR A 95 1.16 0.33 5.38
CA THR A 95 1.70 -0.95 4.91
C THR A 95 2.36 -1.79 6.02
N GLN A 96 2.81 -1.16 7.12
CA GLN A 96 3.62 -1.81 8.18
C GLN A 96 4.95 -2.39 7.67
N LEU A 97 5.42 -1.97 6.49
CA LEU A 97 6.72 -2.36 5.93
C LEU A 97 7.89 -2.02 6.85
N GLN A 98 7.78 -0.95 7.65
CA GLN A 98 8.79 -0.61 8.66
C GLN A 98 8.97 -1.72 9.72
N LEU A 99 7.93 -2.54 9.97
CA LEU A 99 7.95 -3.60 10.97
C LEU A 99 8.50 -4.92 10.42
N LEU A 100 8.80 -5.03 9.13
CA LEU A 100 9.34 -6.22 8.48
C LEU A 100 10.88 -6.18 8.40
N GLU A 101 11.47 -7.22 7.79
CA GLU A 101 12.88 -7.21 7.38
C GLU A 101 13.19 -6.01 6.48
N ASN A 102 14.42 -5.50 6.55
CA ASN A 102 14.87 -4.25 5.91
C ASN A 102 14.11 -2.97 6.28
N GLN A 103 13.06 -3.04 7.12
CA GLN A 103 12.28 -1.89 7.57
C GLN A 103 11.78 -1.00 6.41
N GLY A 104 11.47 -1.59 5.25
CA GLY A 104 11.05 -0.87 4.03
C GLY A 104 12.14 -0.04 3.35
N LEU A 105 13.41 -0.12 3.77
CA LEU A 105 14.54 0.62 3.18
C LEU A 105 14.79 0.25 1.72
N ASP A 106 14.48 -0.99 1.33
CA ASP A 106 14.63 -1.50 -0.04
C ASP A 106 13.61 -0.92 -1.04
N CYS A 107 12.44 -0.47 -0.57
CA CYS A 107 11.47 0.25 -1.40
C CYS A 107 11.42 1.76 -1.17
N LEU A 108 12.22 2.29 -0.23
CA LEU A 108 12.13 3.67 0.24
C LEU A 108 12.22 4.71 -0.88
N SER A 109 13.20 4.57 -1.77
CA SER A 109 13.35 5.51 -2.91
C SER A 109 12.15 5.44 -3.84
N LYS A 110 11.67 4.24 -4.16
CA LYS A 110 10.53 4.03 -5.06
C LYS A 110 9.26 4.67 -4.49
N VAL A 111 9.00 4.47 -3.20
CA VAL A 111 7.87 5.11 -2.50
C VAL A 111 7.99 6.62 -2.56
N ALA A 112 9.15 7.18 -2.21
CA ALA A 112 9.37 8.62 -2.21
C ALA A 112 9.24 9.24 -3.61
N ASP A 113 9.70 8.56 -4.66
CA ASP A 113 9.58 9.03 -6.05
C ASP A 113 8.12 9.10 -6.52
N VAL A 114 7.32 8.08 -6.18
CA VAL A 114 5.89 8.03 -6.52
C VAL A 114 5.11 9.08 -5.71
N MET A 115 5.36 9.19 -4.41
CA MET A 115 4.75 10.21 -3.57
C MET A 115 5.11 11.62 -4.03
N ALA A 116 6.38 11.88 -4.37
CA ALA A 116 6.83 13.17 -4.88
C ALA A 116 6.10 13.57 -6.17
N THR A 117 5.86 12.60 -7.06
CA THR A 117 5.13 12.83 -8.31
C THR A 117 3.67 13.21 -8.03
N ILE A 118 2.99 12.50 -7.11
CA ILE A 118 1.56 12.71 -6.82
C ILE A 118 1.33 13.98 -5.98
N LEU A 119 2.19 14.23 -4.99
CA LEU A 119 2.09 15.37 -4.07
C LEU A 119 2.82 16.62 -4.57
N ASN A 120 3.44 16.54 -5.76
CA ASN A 120 4.23 17.61 -6.37
C ASN A 120 5.34 18.13 -5.44
N TRP A 121 6.08 17.21 -4.81
CA TRP A 121 7.26 17.54 -4.03
C TRP A 121 8.42 17.92 -4.96
N ASP A 122 9.18 18.93 -4.56
CA ASP A 122 10.46 19.18 -5.18
C ASP A 122 11.53 18.19 -4.67
N LYS A 123 12.75 18.35 -5.18
CA LYS A 123 13.87 17.47 -4.82
C LYS A 123 14.25 17.61 -3.33
N GLU A 124 14.10 18.80 -2.76
CA GLU A 124 14.47 19.07 -1.37
C GLU A 124 13.49 18.37 -0.43
N GLU A 125 12.19 18.54 -0.65
CA GLU A 125 11.14 17.89 0.13
C GLU A 125 11.24 16.36 0.02
N LYS A 126 11.44 15.81 -1.18
CA LYS A 126 11.64 14.35 -1.35
C LYS A 126 12.84 13.85 -0.54
N THR A 127 13.96 14.59 -0.56
CA THR A 127 15.16 14.23 0.18
C THR A 127 14.90 14.29 1.68
N GLN A 128 14.21 15.34 2.14
CA GLN A 128 13.83 15.50 3.54
C GLN A 128 12.93 14.36 4.03
N GLN A 129 11.92 13.94 3.25
CA GLN A 129 11.04 12.82 3.58
C GLN A 129 11.81 11.49 3.75
N ILE A 130 12.82 11.26 2.90
CA ILE A 130 13.68 10.07 2.99
C ILE A 130 14.55 10.11 4.25
N GLU A 131 15.18 11.25 4.53
CA GLU A 131 16.05 11.40 5.69
C GLU A 131 15.26 11.38 7.00
N ASP A 132 14.09 12.02 7.06
CA ASP A 132 13.17 11.96 8.19
C ASP A 132 12.74 10.52 8.47
N TYR A 133 12.46 9.72 7.43
CA TYR A 133 12.14 8.30 7.63
C TYR A 133 13.30 7.54 8.26
N LYS A 134 14.53 7.69 7.73
CA LYS A 134 15.73 7.03 8.25
C LYS A 134 16.05 7.44 9.69
N ASN A 135 15.91 8.72 10.01
CA ASN A 135 16.19 9.24 11.35
C ASN A 135 15.18 8.75 12.40
N ASN A 136 13.94 8.46 11.97
CA ASN A 136 12.88 7.93 12.84
C ASN A 136 12.87 6.40 12.93
N LEU A 137 13.83 5.70 12.30
CA LEU A 137 13.98 4.28 12.50
C LEU A 137 14.39 4.00 13.94
N VAL A 138 13.43 3.50 14.72
CA VAL A 138 13.75 2.91 16.02
C VAL A 138 14.45 1.57 15.74
N TRP A 139 15.70 1.45 16.17
CA TRP A 139 16.38 0.16 16.19
C TRP A 139 15.56 -0.79 17.07
N LEU A 140 15.05 -1.87 16.47
CA LEU A 140 14.34 -2.91 17.21
C LEU A 140 15.38 -3.96 17.66
N PRO A 141 15.64 -4.11 18.97
CA PRO A 141 16.61 -5.08 19.45
C PRO A 141 16.23 -6.51 19.03
N GLY A 142 17.19 -7.27 18.50
CA GLY A 142 17.06 -8.72 18.26
C GLY A 142 16.69 -9.14 16.83
N ARG A 143 17.10 -8.39 15.79
CA ARG A 143 16.95 -8.75 14.37
C ARG A 143 18.26 -8.74 13.57
N ASP A 144 19.39 -8.93 14.24
CA ASP A 144 20.71 -9.03 13.59
C ASP A 144 21.05 -10.49 13.24
N ASP A 145 20.30 -11.10 12.31
CA ASP A 145 20.71 -12.29 11.51
C ASP A 145 19.57 -12.88 10.65
#